data_AF-A0A952K5M8-F1
#
_entry.id   AF-A0A952K5M8-F1
#
_cell.length_a   1.000
_cell.length_b   1.000
_cell.length_c   1.000
_cell.angle_alpha   90.00
_cell.angle_beta   90.00
_cell.angle_gamma   90.00
#
_symmetry.space_group_name_H-M   'P 1'
#
loop_
_entity.id
_entity.type
_entity.pdbx_description
1 polymer ?
#
loop_
_entity_poly.entity_id
_entity_poly.type
_entity_poly.pdbx_seq_one_letter_code
_entity_poly.pdbx_strand_id
1 'polypeptide(L)' 'MCWQCDNTNGTTEEYLDELRATIRIHGWAVQSVEDDRLPFAYTIGLHDRGLPELLVTGLSPQPAARLLNDVA' A
#
# COMPACT_ATOMS: atom_id res chain seq x y z
N MET A 1 -8.91 2.70 3.42
CA MET A 1 -9.92 1.78 2.83
C MET A 1 -9.26 0.42 2.78
N CYS A 2 -9.72 -0.48 3.64
CA CYS A 2 -9.16 -1.82 3.81
C CYS A 2 -9.87 -2.78 2.84
N TRP A 3 -9.13 -3.35 1.88
CA TRP A 3 -9.72 -4.21 0.85
C TRP A 3 -10.50 -5.38 1.43
N GLN A 4 -9.94 -6.06 2.44
CA GLN A 4 -10.58 -7.21 3.08
C GLN A 4 -11.83 -6.84 3.90
N CYS A 5 -11.90 -5.59 4.37
CA CYS A 5 -13.06 -5.06 5.06
C CYS A 5 -14.22 -4.85 4.08
N ASP A 6 -13.90 -4.40 2.86
CA ASP A 6 -14.86 -4.26 1.77
C ASP A 6 -15.19 -5.61 1.09
N ASN A 7 -14.32 -6.61 1.24
CA ASN A 7 -14.43 -7.95 0.66
C ASN A 7 -14.34 -9.04 1.74
N THR A 8 -15.35 -9.14 2.61
CA THR A 8 -15.32 -10.00 3.81
C THR A 8 -15.12 -11.49 3.51
N ASN A 9 -15.53 -11.96 2.33
CA ASN A 9 -15.34 -13.34 1.86
C ASN A 9 -14.20 -13.49 0.84
N GLY A 10 -13.47 -12.40 0.56
CA GLY A 10 -12.37 -12.39 -0.37
C GLY A 10 -11.20 -13.21 0.15
N THR A 11 -10.55 -13.92 -0.78
CA THR A 11 -9.35 -14.70 -0.51
C THR A 11 -8.11 -13.82 -0.54
N THR A 12 -7.03 -14.29 0.08
CA THR A 12 -5.71 -13.63 -0.02
C THR A 12 -5.24 -13.53 -1.46
N GLU A 13 -5.55 -14.50 -2.32
CA GLU A 13 -5.09 -14.47 -3.71
C GLU A 13 -5.80 -13.38 -4.52
N GLU A 14 -7.11 -13.19 -4.34
CA GLU A 14 -7.86 -12.11 -4.98
C GLU A 14 -7.32 -10.73 -4.58
N TYR A 15 -6.96 -10.57 -3.31
CA TYR A 15 -6.31 -9.36 -2.84
C TYR A 15 -4.92 -9.14 -3.48
N LEU A 16 -4.11 -10.20 -3.56
CA LEU A 16 -2.80 -10.14 -4.21
C LEU A 16 -2.92 -9.83 -5.70
N ASP A 17 -3.98 -10.29 -6.37
CA ASP A 17 -4.24 -9.96 -7.77
C ASP A 17 -4.59 -8.49 -7.97
N GLU A 18 -5.37 -7.88 -7.07
CA GLU A 18 -5.60 -6.43 -7.07
C GLU A 18 -4.32 -5.64 -6.83
N LEU A 19 -3.48 -6.09 -5.88
CA LEU A 19 -2.20 -5.46 -5.60
C LEU A 19 -1.27 -5.53 -6.82
N ARG A 20 -1.15 -6.70 -7.45
CA ARG A 20 -0.38 -6.89 -8.69
C ARG A 20 -0.95 -6.05 -9.83
N ALA A 21 -2.27 -5.90 -9.94
CA ALA A 21 -2.89 -5.05 -10.94
C ALA A 21 -2.52 -3.58 -10.74
N THR A 22 -2.54 -3.09 -9.50
CA THR A 22 -2.10 -1.73 -9.14
C THR A 22 -0.64 -1.50 -9.53
N ILE A 23 0.26 -2.42 -9.16
CA ILE A 23 1.69 -2.34 -9.51
C ILE A 23 1.89 -2.35 -11.02
N ARG A 24 1.16 -3.17 -11.78
CA ARG A 24 1.24 -3.17 -13.26
C ARG A 24 0.85 -1.84 -13.88
N ILE A 25 -0.10 -1.11 -13.28
CA ILE A 25 -0.62 0.16 -13.81
C ILE A 25 0.27 1.34 -13.40
N HIS A 26 0.68 1.38 -12.14
CA HIS A 26 1.35 2.55 -11.54
C HIS A 26 2.85 2.36 -11.33
N GLY A 27 3.35 1.13 -11.39
CA GLY A 27 4.74 0.77 -11.12
C GLY A 27 5.00 0.38 -9.66
N TRP A 28 4.15 0.82 -8.73
CA TRP A 28 4.15 0.41 -7.32
C TRP A 28 2.72 0.50 -6.76
N ALA A 29 2.52 -0.04 -5.57
CA ALA A 29 1.32 0.17 -4.76
C ALA A 29 1.73 0.76 -3.40
N VAL A 30 0.83 1.53 -2.79
CA VAL A 30 0.97 1.96 -1.40
C VAL A 30 0.00 1.17 -0.54
N GLN A 31 0.51 0.48 0.46
CA GLN A 31 -0.29 -0.22 1.46
C GLN A 31 -0.33 0.57 2.75
N SER A 32 -1.50 0.70 3.35
CA SER A 32 -1.67 1.30 4.68
C SER A 32 -2.18 0.26 5.66
N VAL A 33 -1.63 0.27 6.86
CA VAL A 33 -2.12 -0.45 8.02
C VAL A 33 -2.70 0.58 8.98
N GLU A 34 -4.00 0.49 9.19
CA GLU A 34 -4.74 1.35 10.10
C GLU A 34 -4.58 0.80 11.54
N ASP A 35 -4.09 1.63 12.45
CA ASP A 35 -3.96 1.34 13.88
C ASP A 35 -4.08 2.65 14.66
N ASP A 36 -4.76 2.64 15.80
CA ASP A 36 -5.02 3.85 16.60
C ASP A 36 -3.77 4.44 17.25
N ARG A 37 -2.72 3.62 17.44
CA ARG A 37 -1.51 3.99 18.17
C ARG A 37 -0.30 4.10 17.26
N LEU A 38 -0.20 3.24 16.25
CA LEU A 38 0.96 3.09 15.37
C LEU A 38 0.53 2.83 13.92
N PRO A 39 -0.17 3.78 13.27
CA PRO A 39 -0.49 3.64 11.85
C PRO A 39 0.79 3.71 11.04
N PHE A 40 0.85 2.93 9.96
CA PHE A 40 1.97 2.98 9.02
C PHE A 40 1.54 2.67 7.59
N ALA A 41 2.32 3.15 6.63
CA ALA A 41 2.14 2.83 5.22
C ALA A 41 3.48 2.58 4.56
N TYR A 42 3.49 1.76 3.52
CA TYR A 42 4.70 1.37 2.81
C TYR A 42 4.44 1.15 1.32
N THR A 43 5.50 1.25 0.52
CA THR A 43 5.44 0.94 -0.91
C THR A 43 5.69 -0.55 -1.17
N ILE A 44 5.16 -1.04 -2.29
CA ILE A 44 5.41 -2.38 -2.82
C ILE A 44 5.65 -2.25 -4.33
N GLY A 45 6.79 -2.72 -4.82
CA GLY A 45 7.13 -2.78 -6.25
C GLY A 45 8.19 -1.79 -6.70
N LEU A 46 8.67 -0.89 -5.82
CA LEU A 46 9.80 -0.02 -6.14
C LEU A 46 11.10 -0.82 -6.30
N HIS A 47 11.24 -1.93 -5.57
CA HIS A 47 12.41 -2.80 -5.68
C HIS A 47 12.62 -3.34 -7.10
N ASP A 48 11.54 -3.75 -7.78
CA ASP A 48 11.60 -4.24 -9.17
C ASP A 48 12.02 -3.16 -10.18
N ARG A 49 12.04 -1.89 -9.74
CA ARG A 49 12.50 -0.73 -10.50
C ARG A 49 13.90 -0.27 -10.09
N GLY A 50 14.57 -1.01 -9.22
CA GLY A 50 15.90 -0.67 -8.69
C GLY A 50 15.90 0.42 -7.62
N LEU A 51 14.74 0.70 -7.01
CA LEU A 51 14.56 1.70 -5.96
C LEU A 51 14.29 1.02 -4.60
N PRO A 52 14.58 1.68 -3.46
CA PRO A 52 14.23 1.15 -2.16
C PRO A 52 12.71 1.22 -1.91
N GLU A 53 12.18 0.25 -1.19
CA GLU A 53 10.83 0.39 -0.63
C GLU A 53 10.85 1.41 0.52
N LEU A 54 9.78 2.19 0.61
CA LEU A 54 9.64 3.29 1.56
C LEU A 54 8.61 2.92 2.63
N LEU A 55 8.83 3.37 3.86
CA LEU A 55 7.93 3.17 5.01
C LEU A 55 7.75 4.51 5.72
N VAL A 56 6.51 4.84 6.05
CA VAL A 56 6.18 5.97 6.93
C VAL A 56 5.30 5.50 8.08
N THR A 57 5.57 6.01 9.28
CA THR A 57 4.81 5.72 10.49
C THR A 57 4.23 7.02 11.07
N GLY A 58 3.18 6.91 11.88
CA GLY A 58 2.60 8.05 12.58
C GLY A 58 1.77 9.01 11.72
N LEU A 59 1.46 8.63 10.48
CA LEU A 59 0.54 9.35 9.60
C LEU A 59 -0.71 8.51 9.34
N SER A 60 -1.86 9.17 9.25
CA SER A 60 -3.09 8.51 8.78
C SER A 60 -2.95 8.10 7.30
N PRO A 61 -3.74 7.12 6.82
CA PRO A 61 -3.54 6.51 5.49
C PRO A 61 -3.48 7.51 4.33
N GLN A 62 -4.35 8.53 4.32
CA GLN A 62 -4.41 9.48 3.20
C GLN A 62 -3.17 10.38 3.11
N PRO A 63 -2.73 11.10 4.19
CA PRO A 63 -1.45 11.80 4.19
C PRO A 63 -0.25 10.89 3.89
N ALA A 64 -0.22 9.68 4.45
CA ALA A 64 0.85 8.73 4.22
C ALA A 64 0.96 8.34 2.73
N ALA A 65 -0.16 8.01 2.10
CA ALA A 65 -0.19 7.66 0.68
C ALA A 65 0.19 8.84 -0.23
N ARG A 66 -0.23 10.07 0.09
CA ARG A 66 0.21 11.27 -0.64
C ARG A 66 1.73 11.43 -0.55
N LEU A 67 2.27 11.44 0.66
CA LEU A 67 3.70 11.59 0.88
C LEU A 67 4.50 10.53 0.13
N LEU A 68 4.13 9.25 0.27
CA LEU A 68 4.84 8.15 -0.39
C LEU A 68 4.78 8.26 -1.91
N ASN A 69 3.64 8.65 -2.49
CA ASN A 69 3.54 8.84 -3.94
C ASN A 69 4.33 10.06 -4.45
N ASP A 70 4.55 11.09 -3.62
CA ASP A 70 5.34 12.27 -3.99
C ASP A 70 6.85 11.98 -4.02
N VAL A 71 7.33 10.98 -3.27
CA VAL A 71 8.76 10.65 -3.12
C VAL A 71 9.18 9.33 -3.78
N ALA A 72 8.23 8.55 -4.29
CA ALA A 72 8.44 7.27 -4.97
C ALA A 72 8.90 7.41 -6.43
#